data_AF-A0A7R9HB43-F1
#
_entry.id   AF-A0A7R9HB43-F1
#
_cell.length_a   1.000
_cell.length_b   1.000
_cell.length_c   1.000
_cell.angle_alpha   90.00
_cell.angle_beta   90.00
_cell.angle_gamma   90.00
#
_symmetry.space_group_name_H-M   'P 1'
#
loop_
_entity.id
_entity.type
_entity.pdbx_description
1 polymer ?
#
loop_
_entity_poly.entity_id
_entity_poly.type
_entity_poly.pdbx_seq_one_letter_code
_entity_poly.pdbx_strand_id
1 'polypeptide(L)'
;MKSSYRLKADHRNWYPSPPLQQYEALMSRNIVNMLSDRNSRGYRVIIVKLGNVDVNRCCVPTLSCLSDLWFESAMAEEETQRAGVAVIIDMSGYSWKLFRLCTPSNVRVSSKKLEVISLVLMCIDVLLLVRLIHVFLN
;
A
#
# COMPACT_ATOMS: atom_id res chain seq x y z
N MET A 1 9.97 -16.02 -5.32
CA MET A 1 9.13 -16.39 -6.49
C MET A 1 8.03 -17.40 -6.18
N LYS A 2 8.28 -18.64 -5.71
CA LYS A 2 7.17 -19.61 -5.48
C LYS A 2 6.16 -19.18 -4.40
N SER A 3 6.60 -18.44 -3.39
CA SER A 3 5.77 -17.92 -2.30
C SER A 3 4.79 -16.82 -2.75
N SER A 4 5.18 -15.93 -3.67
CA SER A 4 4.33 -14.84 -4.15
C SER A 4 3.16 -15.36 -4.99
N TYR A 5 3.39 -16.35 -5.86
CA TYR A 5 2.32 -16.97 -6.66
C TYR A 5 1.29 -17.72 -5.81
N ARG A 6 1.73 -18.41 -4.75
CA ARG A 6 0.81 -19.07 -3.80
C ARG A 6 -0.04 -18.03 -3.05
N LEU A 7 0.57 -16.97 -2.53
CA LEU A 7 -0.16 -15.90 -1.86
C LEU A 7 -1.21 -15.25 -2.78
N LYS A 8 -0.86 -15.01 -4.05
CA LYS A 8 -1.80 -14.54 -5.09
C LYS A 8 -2.94 -15.52 -5.33
N ALA A 9 -2.65 -16.83 -5.39
CA ALA A 9 -3.67 -17.86 -5.60
C ALA A 9 -4.64 -17.97 -4.42
N ASP A 10 -4.13 -17.90 -3.18
CA ASP A 10 -4.91 -18.05 -1.94
C ASP A 10 -5.74 -16.79 -1.62
N HIS A 11 -5.31 -15.61 -2.11
CA HIS A 11 -5.92 -14.32 -1.78
C HIS A 11 -6.23 -13.49 -3.03
N ARG A 12 -6.83 -14.08 -4.06
CA ARG A 12 -7.07 -13.41 -5.36
C ARG A 12 -7.74 -12.03 -5.24
N ASN A 13 -8.69 -11.86 -4.31
CA ASN A 13 -9.42 -10.61 -4.09
C ASN A 13 -8.56 -9.48 -3.49
N TRP A 14 -7.33 -9.76 -3.07
CA TRP A 14 -6.34 -8.78 -2.61
C TRP A 14 -5.45 -8.24 -3.73
N TYR A 15 -5.58 -8.75 -4.96
CA TYR A 15 -4.76 -8.36 -6.09
C TYR A 15 -5.64 -7.75 -7.19
N PRO A 16 -5.12 -6.77 -7.95
CA PRO A 16 -5.88 -6.18 -9.02
C PRO A 16 -6.19 -7.21 -10.11
N SER A 17 -7.38 -7.13 -10.65
CA SER A 17 -7.81 -7.92 -11.81
C SER A 17 -8.44 -7.01 -12.86
N PRO A 18 -8.26 -7.29 -14.17
CA PRO A 18 -8.96 -6.56 -15.22
C PRO A 18 -10.49 -6.70 -15.11
N PRO A 19 -11.26 -5.70 -15.58
CA PRO A 19 -10.81 -4.44 -16.16
C PRO A 19 -10.41 -3.41 -15.09
N LEU A 20 -9.33 -2.64 -15.33
CA LEU A 20 -8.84 -1.63 -14.37
C LEU A 20 -9.84 -0.51 -14.08
N GLN A 21 -10.79 -0.28 -14.99
CA GLN A 21 -11.88 0.69 -14.85
C GLN A 21 -12.67 0.51 -13.54
N GLN A 22 -12.75 -0.71 -12.99
CA GLN A 22 -13.42 -0.97 -11.73
C GLN A 22 -12.76 -0.27 -10.51
N TYR A 23 -11.52 0.21 -10.65
CA TYR A 23 -10.78 0.91 -9.61
C TYR A 23 -10.85 2.44 -9.73
N GLU A 24 -11.43 3.00 -10.80
CA GLU A 24 -11.48 4.46 -11.04
C GLU A 24 -12.12 5.22 -9.88
N ALA A 25 -13.25 4.72 -9.38
CA ALA A 25 -13.96 5.33 -8.25
C ALA A 25 -13.17 5.29 -6.93
N LEU A 26 -12.20 4.38 -6.82
CA LEU A 26 -11.31 4.29 -5.67
C LEU A 26 -10.07 5.16 -5.87
N MET A 27 -9.52 5.21 -7.09
CA MET A 27 -8.40 6.09 -7.46
C MET A 27 -8.78 7.57 -7.29
N SER A 28 -9.99 7.97 -7.70
CA SER A 28 -10.47 9.35 -7.60
C SER A 28 -10.58 9.88 -6.17
N ARG A 29 -10.54 8.99 -5.16
CA ARG A 29 -10.51 9.37 -3.73
C ARG A 29 -9.13 9.84 -3.27
N ASN A 30 -8.09 9.71 -4.10
CA ASN A 30 -6.73 10.13 -3.77
C ASN A 30 -6.23 9.52 -2.45
N ILE A 31 -6.53 8.25 -2.20
CA ILE A 31 -6.07 7.52 -1.00
C ILE A 31 -4.60 7.15 -1.16
N VAL A 32 -4.23 6.60 -2.32
CA VAL A 32 -2.84 6.32 -2.70
C VAL A 32 -2.56 7.08 -3.97
N ASN A 33 -1.42 7.79 -4.03
CA ASN A 33 -0.99 8.54 -5.21
C ASN A 33 0.52 8.41 -5.39
N MET A 34 0.96 8.43 -6.64
CA MET A 34 2.37 8.56 -6.99
C MET A 34 2.68 10.01 -7.37
N LEU A 35 3.71 10.60 -6.77
CA LEU A 35 4.17 11.95 -7.15
C LEU A 35 4.87 11.92 -8.51
N SER A 36 4.71 13.00 -9.27
CA SER A 36 5.42 13.22 -10.54
C SER A 36 6.93 13.22 -10.33
N ASP A 37 7.37 13.86 -9.23
CA ASP A 37 8.77 14.01 -8.90
C ASP A 37 9.30 12.86 -8.03
N ARG A 38 10.59 12.59 -8.19
CA ARG A 38 11.35 11.69 -7.30
C ARG A 38 11.90 12.49 -6.12
N ASN A 39 12.23 11.81 -5.02
CA ASN A 39 12.93 12.47 -3.92
C ASN A 39 14.40 12.74 -4.27
N SER A 40 15.14 13.42 -3.37
CA SER A 40 16.55 13.76 -3.56
C SER A 40 17.49 12.54 -3.69
N ARG A 41 17.02 11.33 -3.39
CA ARG A 41 17.75 10.06 -3.53
C ARG A 41 17.34 9.30 -4.80
N GLY A 42 16.47 9.86 -5.63
CA GLY A 42 15.96 9.22 -6.84
C GLY A 42 14.81 8.22 -6.63
N TYR A 43 14.32 8.08 -5.40
CA TYR A 43 13.21 7.17 -5.12
C TYR A 43 11.92 7.70 -5.72
N ARG A 44 11.12 6.80 -6.32
CA ARG A 44 9.74 7.12 -6.69
C ARG A 44 8.93 7.31 -5.42
N VAL A 45 8.20 8.42 -5.30
CA VAL A 45 7.46 8.76 -4.07
C VAL A 45 5.99 8.38 -4.22
N ILE A 46 5.51 7.53 -3.33
CA ILE A 46 4.09 7.18 -3.19
C ILE A 46 3.58 7.74 -1.87
N ILE A 47 2.46 8.45 -1.90
CA ILE A 47 1.79 8.99 -0.71
C ILE A 47 0.51 8.19 -0.44
N VAL A 48 0.35 7.73 0.80
CA VAL A 48 -0.87 7.13 1.33
C VAL A 48 -1.53 8.10 2.30
N LYS A 49 -2.70 8.65 1.94
CA LYS A 49 -3.47 9.60 2.75
C LYS A 49 -4.55 8.89 3.55
N LEU A 50 -4.31 8.67 4.84
CA LEU A 50 -5.25 7.92 5.67
C LEU A 50 -6.55 8.67 5.95
N GLY A 51 -6.52 10.01 5.98
CA GLY A 51 -7.74 10.83 6.11
C GLY A 51 -8.75 10.65 4.98
N ASN A 52 -8.31 10.14 3.82
CA ASN A 52 -9.20 9.87 2.69
C ASN A 52 -9.83 8.47 2.72
N VAL A 53 -9.44 7.63 3.68
CA VAL A 53 -9.98 6.27 3.80
C VAL A 53 -11.34 6.29 4.48
N ASP A 54 -12.38 6.01 3.70
CA ASP A 54 -13.72 5.76 4.23
C ASP A 54 -13.85 4.29 4.64
N VAL A 55 -13.72 4.02 5.94
CA VAL A 55 -13.79 2.68 6.53
C VAL A 55 -15.13 1.95 6.31
N ASN A 56 -16.19 2.66 5.94
CA ASN A 56 -17.49 2.03 5.67
C ASN A 56 -17.65 1.66 4.19
N ARG A 57 -16.84 2.26 3.31
CA ARG A 57 -16.89 2.05 1.85
C ARG A 57 -15.66 1.33 1.31
N CYS A 58 -14.55 1.33 2.04
CA CYS A 58 -13.31 0.68 1.66
C CYS A 58 -13.07 -0.55 2.53
N CYS A 59 -12.68 -1.65 1.91
CA CYS A 59 -12.13 -2.81 2.60
C CYS A 59 -10.65 -2.97 2.26
N VAL A 60 -9.90 -3.65 3.14
CA VAL A 60 -8.44 -3.82 2.98
C VAL A 60 -8.04 -4.50 1.68
N PRO A 61 -8.74 -5.53 1.17
CA PRO A 61 -8.41 -6.13 -0.12
C PRO A 61 -8.45 -5.10 -1.27
N THR A 62 -9.49 -4.27 -1.35
CA THR A 62 -9.59 -3.26 -2.42
C THR A 62 -8.54 -2.15 -2.28
N LEU A 63 -8.24 -1.73 -1.04
CA LEU A 63 -7.13 -0.81 -0.79
C LEU A 63 -5.78 -1.42 -1.19
N SER A 64 -5.61 -2.73 -0.97
CA SER A 64 -4.42 -3.45 -1.41
C SER A 64 -4.31 -3.50 -2.93
N CYS A 65 -5.42 -3.69 -3.65
CA CYS A 65 -5.42 -3.61 -5.12
C CYS A 65 -4.99 -2.22 -5.61
N LEU A 66 -5.48 -1.14 -4.98
CA LEU A 66 -5.10 0.21 -5.34
C LEU A 66 -3.59 0.44 -5.14
N SER A 67 -3.05 0.02 -4.00
CA SER A 67 -1.61 0.11 -3.73
C SER A 67 -0.80 -0.67 -4.76
N ASP A 68 -1.20 -1.90 -5.09
CA ASP A 68 -0.53 -2.72 -6.08
C ASP A 68 -0.49 -2.06 -7.45
N LEU A 69 -1.58 -1.43 -7.91
CA LEU A 69 -1.59 -0.73 -9.21
C LEU A 69 -0.56 0.40 -9.25
N TRP A 70 -0.41 1.15 -8.15
CA TRP A 70 0.61 2.18 -8.06
C TRP A 70 2.03 1.61 -7.97
N PHE A 71 2.23 0.53 -7.21
CA PHE A 71 3.54 -0.14 -7.13
C PHE A 71 3.95 -0.79 -8.46
N GLU A 72 3.01 -1.43 -9.17
CA GLU A 72 3.22 -2.01 -10.49
C GLU A 72 3.56 -0.91 -11.51
N SER A 73 2.84 0.21 -11.48
CA SER A 73 3.15 1.38 -12.31
C SER A 73 4.53 1.97 -11.99
N ALA A 74 4.90 2.09 -10.71
CA ALA A 74 6.21 2.58 -10.31
C ALA A 74 7.32 1.63 -10.78
N MET A 75 7.09 0.31 -10.69
CA MET A 75 8.06 -0.72 -11.10
C MET A 75 8.19 -0.90 -12.60
N ALA A 76 7.29 -0.33 -13.40
CA ALA A 76 7.48 -0.25 -14.85
C ALA A 76 8.65 0.68 -15.22
N GLU A 77 9.07 1.56 -14.31
CA GLU A 77 10.17 2.50 -14.54
C GLU A 77 11.52 1.88 -14.17
N GLU A 78 12.47 1.92 -15.09
CA GLU A 78 13.80 1.33 -14.87
C GLU A 78 14.55 2.01 -13.73
N GLU A 79 14.44 3.34 -13.59
CA GLU A 79 15.06 4.07 -12.49
C GLU A 79 14.50 3.65 -11.13
N THR A 80 13.20 3.32 -11.07
CA THR A 80 12.58 2.82 -9.83
C THR A 80 13.04 1.41 -9.51
N GLN A 81 13.31 0.56 -10.51
CA GLN A 81 13.90 -0.76 -10.26
C GLN A 81 15.32 -0.66 -9.67
N ARG A 82 16.08 0.39 -10.03
CA ARG A 82 17.43 0.62 -9.49
C ARG A 82 17.43 1.34 -8.14
N ALA A 83 16.62 2.40 -8.00
CA ALA A 83 16.63 3.27 -6.83
C ALA A 83 15.63 2.86 -5.75
N GLY A 84 14.51 2.23 -6.12
CA GLY A 84 13.43 1.85 -5.21
C GLY A 84 12.35 2.91 -5.04
N VAL A 85 11.48 2.68 -4.06
CA VAL A 85 10.29 3.47 -3.77
C VAL A 85 10.35 4.00 -2.34
N ALA A 86 9.94 5.26 -2.15
CA ALA A 86 9.67 5.87 -0.86
C ALA A 86 8.15 5.93 -0.64
N VAL A 87 7.69 5.44 0.51
CA VAL A 87 6.27 5.52 0.88
C VAL A 87 6.10 6.51 2.03
N ILE A 88 5.31 7.55 1.79
CA ILE A 88 4.91 8.54 2.80
C ILE A 88 3.51 8.18 3.25
N ILE A 89 3.32 8.00 4.56
CA ILE A 89 2.00 7.82 5.15
C ILE A 89 1.57 9.15 5.78
N ASP A 90 0.63 9.82 5.12
CA ASP A 90 -0.01 11.03 5.61
C ASP A 90 -1.13 10.66 6.58
N MET A 91 -0.84 10.90 7.86
CA MET A 91 -1.75 10.64 8.99
C MET A 91 -2.74 11.79 9.23
N SER A 92 -2.69 12.87 8.46
CA SER A 92 -3.66 13.97 8.60
C SER A 92 -5.08 13.47 8.31
N GLY A 93 -6.03 13.88 9.15
CA GLY A 93 -7.42 13.41 9.07
C GLY A 93 -7.62 11.93 9.45
N TYR A 94 -6.60 11.22 9.97
CA TYR A 94 -6.73 9.83 10.38
C TYR A 94 -7.85 9.62 11.41
N SER A 95 -8.70 8.64 11.16
CA SER A 95 -9.78 8.23 12.08
C SER A 95 -9.39 7.01 12.90
N TRP A 96 -9.66 7.02 14.20
CA TRP A 96 -9.61 5.81 15.04
C TRP A 96 -10.46 4.65 14.50
N LYS A 97 -11.46 4.93 13.66
CA LYS A 97 -12.25 3.86 13.02
C LYS A 97 -11.40 2.99 12.08
N LEU A 98 -10.25 3.47 11.61
CA LEU A 98 -9.34 2.69 10.75
C LEU A 98 -8.78 1.45 11.45
N PHE A 99 -8.70 1.45 12.79
CA PHE A 99 -8.33 0.25 13.54
C PHE A 99 -9.27 -0.94 13.30
N ARG A 100 -10.52 -0.71 12.85
CA ARG A 100 -11.44 -1.78 12.44
C ARG A 100 -10.94 -2.56 11.23
N LEU A 101 -10.07 -1.96 10.41
CA LEU A 101 -9.44 -2.62 9.28
C LEU A 101 -8.27 -3.52 9.71
N CYS A 102 -7.70 -3.32 10.90
CA CYS A 102 -6.57 -4.07 11.46
C CYS A 102 -6.99 -5.41 12.10
N THR A 103 -7.86 -6.18 11.45
CA THR A 103 -8.20 -7.54 11.92
C THR A 103 -6.97 -8.45 11.81
N PRO A 104 -6.83 -9.48 12.67
CA PRO A 104 -5.70 -10.41 12.59
C PRO A 104 -5.52 -11.06 11.20
N SER A 105 -6.64 -11.32 10.51
CA SER A 105 -6.62 -11.83 9.13
C SER A 105 -6.00 -10.81 8.17
N ASN A 106 -6.47 -9.56 8.21
CA ASN A 106 -5.99 -8.51 7.32
C ASN A 106 -4.51 -8.19 7.57
N VAL A 107 -4.09 -8.12 8.83
CA VAL A 107 -2.68 -7.91 9.21
C VAL A 107 -1.83 -9.05 8.67
N ARG A 108 -2.24 -10.32 8.86
CA ARG A 108 -1.48 -11.47 8.37
C ARG A 108 -1.27 -11.47 6.86
N VAL A 109 -2.33 -11.20 6.09
CA VAL A 109 -2.23 -11.18 4.62
C VAL A 109 -1.38 -10.00 4.15
N SER A 110 -1.59 -8.82 4.74
CA SER A 110 -0.83 -7.60 4.39
C SER A 110 0.66 -7.76 4.69
N SER A 111 1.03 -8.31 5.86
CA SER A 111 2.43 -8.57 6.23
C SER A 111 3.08 -9.56 5.26
N LYS A 112 2.42 -10.69 4.97
CA LYS A 112 2.93 -11.65 3.98
C LYS A 112 3.11 -11.02 2.60
N LYS A 113 2.21 -10.11 2.22
CA LYS A 113 2.29 -9.41 0.94
C LYS A 113 3.50 -8.48 0.87
N LEU A 114 3.77 -7.74 1.94
CA LEU A 114 4.98 -6.92 2.07
C LEU A 114 6.27 -7.77 2.03
N GLU A 115 6.27 -8.95 2.66
CA GLU A 115 7.42 -9.87 2.64
C GLU A 115 7.72 -10.44 1.25
N VAL A 116 6.69 -10.74 0.45
CA VAL A 116 6.87 -11.32 -0.89
C VAL A 116 7.09 -10.28 -1.99
N ILE A 117 6.75 -9.02 -1.72
CA ILE A 117 7.03 -7.89 -2.61
C ILE A 117 8.55 -7.76 -2.71
N SER A 118 9.11 -8.07 -3.88
CA SER A 118 10.55 -7.99 -4.17
C SER A 118 11.02 -6.55 -4.42
N LEU A 119 10.32 -5.57 -3.86
CA LEU A 119 10.74 -4.18 -3.92
C LEU A 119 11.92 -3.98 -2.99
N VAL A 120 12.92 -3.23 -3.45
CA VAL A 120 13.84 -2.54 -2.54
C VAL A 120 13.03 -1.39 -1.91
N LEU A 121 12.21 -1.71 -0.92
CA LEU A 121 11.54 -0.73 -0.06
C LEU A 121 12.62 -0.12 0.84
N MET A 122 13.28 0.94 0.35
CA MET A 122 14.41 1.55 1.08
C MET A 122 13.96 2.48 2.20
N CYS A 123 12.76 3.05 2.11
CA CYS A 123 12.30 4.00 3.13
C CYS A 123 10.77 4.05 3.20
N ILE A 124 10.23 3.60 4.32
CA ILE A 124 8.89 4.02 4.75
C ILE A 124 9.14 5.20 5.68
N ASP A 125 9.09 6.41 5.14
CA ASP A 125 9.08 7.62 5.96
C ASP A 125 7.70 7.73 6.58
N VAL A 126 7.50 7.00 7.66
CA VAL A 126 6.32 7.18 8.47
C VAL A 126 6.55 8.38 9.37
N LEU A 127 5.92 9.50 9.03
CA LEU A 127 5.55 10.48 10.04
C LEU A 127 4.64 9.77 11.07
N LEU A 128 5.27 9.16 12.10
CA LEU A 128 4.68 8.54 13.32
C LEU A 128 4.02 7.14 13.24
N LEU A 129 4.73 6.05 12.92
CA LEU A 129 4.14 4.69 13.10
C LEU A 129 5.08 3.57 13.56
N VAL A 130 6.23 3.87 14.15
CA VAL A 130 7.00 2.81 14.87
C VAL A 130 6.52 2.66 16.32
N ARG A 131 5.80 3.64 16.89
CA ARG A 131 5.28 3.54 18.28
C ARG A 131 3.92 2.85 18.43
N LEU A 132 3.07 2.83 17.39
CA LEU A 132 1.73 2.24 17.50
C LEU A 132 1.73 0.72 17.37
N ILE A 133 2.55 0.16 16.47
CA ILE A 133 2.58 -1.30 16.25
C ILE A 133 3.14 -2.04 17.48
N HIS A 134 4.12 -1.47 18.19
CA HIS A 134 4.65 -2.07 19.43
C HIS A 134 3.71 -1.98 20.63
N VAL A 135 2.80 -1.00 20.67
CA VAL A 135 1.80 -0.87 21.74
C VAL A 135 0.67 -1.89 21.59
N PHE A 136 0.42 -2.41 20.39
CA PHE A 136 -0.70 -3.33 20.12
C PHE A 136 -0.33 -4.80 19.93
N LEU A 137 0.98 -5.13 19.92
CA LEU A 137 1.47 -6.51 19.79
C LEU A 137 2.01 -7.10 21.11
N ASN A 138 1.79 -6.43 22.25
CA ASN A 138 2.02 -6.96 23.59
C ASN A 138 0.72 -6.98 24.39
#